data_AF-A0A6V7M0Z5-F1
#
_entry.id   AF-A0A6V7M0Z5-F1
#
_cell.length_a   1.000
_cell.length_b   1.000
_cell.length_c   1.000
_cell.angle_alpha   90.00
_cell.angle_beta   90.00
_cell.angle_gamma   90.00
#
_symmetry.space_group_name_H-M   'P 1'
#
loop_
_entity.id
_entity.type
_entity.pdbx_description
1 polymer ?
#
loop_
_entity_poly.entity_id
_entity_poly.type
_entity_poly.pdbx_seq_one_letter_code
_entity_poly.pdbx_strand_id
1 'polypeptide(L)' 'VCCPLYVVHVMSRSAAEVVEAARKRGVVVWGETLAAALGTDGTNYMHNCWRHAAGHVLSPPLRPDEDTPRHLMIKLA' A
#
# COMPACT_ATOMS: atom_id res chain seq x y z
N VAL A 1 -25.93 -6.44 -5.96
CA VAL A 1 -25.40 -7.42 -4.97
C VAL A 1 -24.72 -6.63 -3.87
N CYS A 2 -25.12 -6.80 -2.61
CA CYS A 2 -24.47 -6.17 -1.46
C CYS A 2 -23.38 -7.10 -0.91
N CYS A 3 -22.29 -7.25 -1.66
CA CYS A 3 -21.18 -8.13 -1.27
C CYS A 3 -20.10 -7.34 -0.52
N PRO A 4 -19.70 -7.74 0.70
CA PRO A 4 -18.53 -7.18 1.39
C PRO A 4 -17.26 -7.38 0.55
N LEU A 5 -16.38 -6.36 0.48
CA LEU A 5 -15.15 -6.40 -0.32
C LEU A 5 -13.90 -6.32 0.56
N TYR A 6 -12.90 -7.14 0.28
CA TYR A 6 -11.60 -7.09 0.92
C TYR A 6 -10.50 -6.83 -0.12
N VAL A 7 -9.80 -5.71 0.01
CA VAL A 7 -8.72 -5.30 -0.91
C VAL A 7 -7.38 -5.67 -0.29
N VAL A 8 -6.78 -6.74 -0.82
CA VAL A 8 -5.45 -7.19 -0.40
C VAL A 8 -4.33 -6.29 -0.94
N HIS A 9 -3.25 -6.18 -0.18
CA HIS A 9 -2.02 -5.46 -0.53
C HIS A 9 -2.27 -4.02 -1.04
N VAL A 10 -2.85 -3.18 -0.19
CA VAL A 10 -2.91 -1.72 -0.37
C VAL A 10 -1.49 -1.17 -0.22
N MET A 11 -0.85 -0.90 -1.35
CA MET A 11 0.54 -0.44 -1.43
C MET A 11 0.69 1.06 -1.69
N SER A 12 -0.39 1.84 -1.85
CA SER A 12 -0.29 3.28 -2.17
C SER A 12 -1.23 4.15 -1.34
N ARG A 13 -0.81 5.40 -1.15
CA ARG A 13 -1.64 6.48 -0.60
C ARG A 13 -2.99 6.59 -1.31
N SER A 14 -2.98 6.69 -2.63
CA SER A 14 -4.20 6.83 -3.43
C SER A 14 -5.18 5.66 -3.25
N ALA A 15 -4.69 4.42 -3.15
CA ALA A 15 -5.54 3.25 -2.92
C ALA A 15 -6.13 3.28 -1.51
N ALA A 16 -5.33 3.64 -0.49
CA ALA A 16 -5.80 3.77 0.89
C ALA A 16 -6.88 4.86 1.02
N GLU A 17 -6.70 6.01 0.37
CA GLU A 17 -7.68 7.10 0.34
C GLU A 17 -8.99 6.67 -0.34
N VAL A 18 -8.94 5.86 -1.40
CA VAL A 18 -10.13 5.31 -2.05
C VAL A 18 -10.88 4.34 -1.15
N VAL A 19 -10.18 3.43 -0.46
CA VAL A 19 -10.78 2.50 0.51
C VAL A 19 -11.43 3.27 1.65
N GLU A 20 -10.75 4.27 2.21
CA GLU A 20 -11.28 5.14 3.25
C GLU A 20 -12.54 5.90 2.77
N ALA A 21 -12.48 6.52 1.59
CA ALA A 21 -13.61 7.25 1.04
C ALA A 21 -14.83 6.33 0.80
N ALA A 22 -14.61 5.11 0.32
CA ALA A 22 -15.68 4.12 0.17
C ALA A 22 -16.29 3.74 1.53
N ARG A 23 -15.46 3.49 2.55
CA ARG A 23 -15.93 3.22 3.92
C ARG A 23 -16.75 4.39 4.48
N LYS A 24 -16.29 5.63 4.31
CA LYS A 24 -17.02 6.85 4.75
C LYS A 24 -18.39 7.00 4.09
N ARG A 25 -18.58 6.48 2.86
CA ARG A 25 -19.89 6.42 2.19
C ARG A 25 -20.79 5.26 2.65
N GLY A 26 -20.35 4.46 3.63
CA GLY A 26 -21.09 3.29 4.10
C GLY A 26 -20.89 2.02 3.27
N VAL A 27 -19.92 2.00 2.34
CA VAL A 27 -19.58 0.77 1.61
C VAL A 27 -18.87 -0.20 2.55
N VAL A 28 -19.31 -1.46 2.55
CA VAL A 28 -18.70 -2.54 3.32
C VAL A 28 -17.42 -3.00 2.64
N VAL A 29 -16.31 -2.31 2.94
CA VAL A 29 -14.98 -2.59 2.38
C VAL A 29 -13.87 -2.48 3.42
N TRP A 30 -12.87 -3.35 3.30
CA TRP A 30 -11.63 -3.32 4.10
C TRP A 30 -10.40 -3.33 3.19
N GLY A 31 -9.33 -2.73 3.68
CA GLY A 31 -8.01 -2.78 3.04
C GLY A 31 -7.03 -3.49 3.95
N GLU A 32 -6.22 -4.36 3.37
CA GLU A 32 -5.04 -4.96 3.99
C GLU A 32 -3.80 -4.29 3.43
N THR A 33 -2.77 -4.09 4.23
CA THR A 33 -1.45 -3.68 3.73
C THR A 33 -0.37 -4.66 4.18
N LEU A 34 0.81 -4.55 3.60
CA LEU A 34 1.94 -5.43 3.89
C LEU A 34 2.97 -4.75 4.78
N ALA A 35 3.68 -5.53 5.58
CA ALA A 35 4.82 -5.04 6.35
C ALA A 35 5.86 -4.31 5.47
N ALA A 36 6.07 -4.78 4.23
CA ALA A 36 6.95 -4.12 3.27
C ALA A 36 6.49 -2.68 2.95
N ALA A 37 5.19 -2.45 2.74
CA ALA A 37 4.66 -1.12 2.45
C ALA A 37 4.64 -0.17 3.66
N LEU A 38 4.67 -0.73 4.87
CA LEU A 38 4.76 0.02 6.12
C LEU A 38 6.21 0.31 6.54
N GLY A 39 7.14 -0.55 6.15
CA GLY A 39 8.53 -0.51 6.60
C GLY A 39 9.51 0.08 5.60
N THR A 40 9.15 0.18 4.32
CA THR A 40 10.04 0.71 3.28
C THR A 40 9.25 1.23 2.06
N ASP A 41 9.96 1.72 1.05
CA ASP A 41 9.42 2.38 -0.14
C ASP A 41 10.11 1.91 -1.44
N GLY A 42 9.64 2.45 -2.56
CA GLY A 42 10.07 2.08 -3.90
C GLY A 42 11.39 2.70 -4.34
N THR A 43 12.02 3.58 -3.56
CA THR A 43 13.35 4.12 -3.92
C THR A 43 14.41 3.01 -4.02
N ASN A 44 14.20 1.90 -3.31
CA ASN A 44 15.01 0.69 -3.38
C ASN A 44 15.14 0.09 -4.79
N TYR A 45 14.18 0.34 -5.69
CA TYR A 45 14.27 -0.14 -7.08
C TYR A 45 15.42 0.50 -7.87
N MET A 46 15.89 1.68 -7.46
CA MET A 46 16.98 2.41 -8.11
C MET A 46 18.35 2.16 -7.46
N HIS A 47 18.45 1.16 -6.58
CA HIS A 47 19.69 0.85 -5.89
C HIS A 47 20.78 0.29 -6.83
N ASN A 48 22.02 0.77 -6.70
CA ASN A 48 23.15 0.39 -7.57
C ASN A 48 23.45 -1.13 -7.57
N CYS A 49 23.25 -1.79 -6.43
CA CYS A 49 23.32 -3.25 -6.37
C CYS A 49 22.04 -3.88 -6.90
N TRP A 50 22.13 -4.55 -8.05
CA TRP A 50 20.99 -5.25 -8.67
C TRP A 50 20.29 -6.23 -7.72
N ARG A 51 21.04 -6.99 -6.90
CA ARG A 51 20.44 -7.96 -5.96
C ARG A 51 19.57 -7.27 -4.91
N HIS A 52 19.94 -6.07 -4.47
CA HIS A 52 19.13 -5.27 -3.53
C HIS A 52 17.84 -4.81 -4.19
N ALA A 53 17.92 -4.21 -5.38
CA ALA A 53 16.76 -3.73 -6.12
C ALA A 53 15.79 -4.88 -6.44
N ALA A 54 16.32 -6.01 -6.92
CA ALA A 54 15.53 -7.22 -7.19
C ALA A 54 14.86 -7.78 -5.92
N GLY A 55 15.48 -7.65 -4.75
CA GLY A 55 14.93 -8.08 -3.47
C GLY A 55 13.65 -7.34 -3.05
N HIS A 56 13.33 -6.20 -3.67
CA HIS A 56 12.14 -5.40 -3.38
C HIS A 56 11.02 -5.58 -4.42
N VAL A 57 11.20 -6.45 -5.42
CA VAL A 57 10.22 -6.66 -6.50
C VAL A 57 9.03 -7.47 -6.00
N LEU A 58 7.83 -6.89 -6.10
CA LEU A 58 6.53 -7.52 -5.79
C LEU A 58 5.38 -6.80 -6.52
N SER A 59 4.17 -7.35 -6.43
CA SER A 59 2.96 -6.77 -7.04
C SER A 59 1.81 -6.64 -6.04
N PRO A 60 1.17 -5.46 -5.91
CA PRO A 60 1.56 -4.17 -6.49
C PRO A 60 2.94 -3.71 -5.96
N PRO A 61 3.70 -2.88 -6.70
CA PRO A 61 5.04 -2.47 -6.28
C PRO A 61 5.00 -1.51 -5.09
N LEU A 62 6.11 -1.45 -4.35
CA LEU A 62 6.37 -0.34 -3.42
C LEU A 62 6.36 0.99 -4.18
N ARG A 63 5.97 2.07 -3.51
CA ARG A 63 5.81 3.38 -4.16
C ARG A 63 7.05 4.23 -3.95
N PRO A 64 7.55 4.94 -4.98
CA PRO A 64 8.75 5.77 -4.85
C PRO A 64 8.55 7.02 -3.98
N ASP A 65 7.30 7.33 -3.61
CA ASP A 65 6.98 8.38 -2.65
C ASP A 65 7.32 7.88 -1.22
N GLU A 66 8.40 8.41 -0.65
CA GLU A 66 8.94 8.11 0.68
C GLU A 66 7.94 8.38 1.81
N ASP A 67 6.90 9.21 1.58
CA ASP A 67 5.84 9.46 2.55
C ASP A 67 4.75 8.37 2.58
N THR A 68 4.77 7.44 1.60
CA THR A 68 3.76 6.37 1.49
C THR A 68 3.68 5.51 2.76
N PRO A 69 4.79 4.99 3.34
CA PRO A 69 4.72 4.11 4.50
C PRO A 69 4.12 4.80 5.72
N ARG A 70 4.50 6.05 5.96
CA ARG A 70 3.93 6.89 7.03
C ARG A 70 2.43 7.11 6.82
N HIS A 71 2.00 7.40 5.59
CA HIS A 71 0.58 7.58 5.29
C HIS A 71 -0.21 6.29 5.54
N LEU A 72 0.30 5.14 5.08
CA LEU A 72 -0.34 3.84 5.30
C LEU A 72 -0.41 3.48 6.79
N MET A 73 0.63 3.81 7.57
CA MET A 73 0.62 3.62 9.02
C MET A 73 -0.47 4.46 9.71
N ILE A 74 -0.66 5.72 9.29
CA ILE A 74 -1.74 6.57 9.82
C ILE A 74 -3.13 6.00 9.50
N LYS A 75 -3.30 5.35 8.35
CA LYS A 75 -4.58 4.72 7.98
C LYS A 75 -4.85 3.39 8.68
N LEU A 76 -3.81 2.78 9.26
CA LEU A 76 -3.91 1.52 10.00
C LEU A 76 -4.26 1.74 11.48
N ALA A 77 -3.81 2.86 12.05
CA ALA A 77 -4.10 3.28 13.43
C ALA A 77 -5.57 3.74 13.59
#